data_AF-A0ABC9D1Z6-F1
#
_entry.id   AF-A0ABC9D1Z6-F1
#
_cell.length_a   1.000
_cell.length_b   1.000
_cell.length_c   1.000
_cell.angle_alpha   90.00
_cell.angle_beta   90.00
_cell.angle_gamma   90.00
#
_symmetry.space_group_name_H-M   'P 1'
#
loop_
_entity.id
_entity.type
_entity.pdbx_description
1 polymer ?
#
loop_
_entity_poly.entity_id
_entity_poly.type
_entity_poly.pdbx_seq_one_letter_code
_entity_poly.pdbx_strand_id
1 'polypeptide(L)'
;MAISLLRCICGAQHSLSKDRGAPAPSPPLGRRSKYSGQSVRAMPMRLLTVGKKRSRGTQLLVEEYKEKLGYYCDFEDTLIRSNPKLTSDVKVQVEAEDMAMIQQLKSDDFVVVLDENGKDVISEQIADLIGDAGNTGSSRLTFCIGGPYGLGVQGMDYN
;
A
#
# COMPACT_ATOMS: atom_id res chain seq x y z
N MET A 1 8.61 5.10 12.42
CA MET A 1 8.07 4.82 11.08
C MET A 1 6.55 4.76 11.21
N ALA A 2 5.78 5.54 10.45
CA ALA A 2 4.32 5.48 10.57
C ALA A 2 3.79 4.39 9.64
N ILE A 3 3.12 3.36 10.18
CA ILE A 3 2.57 2.24 9.40
C ILE A 3 1.05 2.31 9.43
N SER A 4 0.42 2.39 8.26
CA SER A 4 -1.04 2.36 8.09
C SER A 4 -1.46 1.14 7.29
N LEU A 5 -2.28 0.26 7.88
CA LEU A 5 -2.86 -0.91 7.22
C LEU A 5 -4.17 -0.55 6.52
N LEU A 6 -4.18 -0.63 5.19
CA LEU A 6 -5.32 -0.35 4.32
C LEU A 6 -5.78 -1.61 3.60
N ARG A 7 -7.09 -1.67 3.32
CA ARG A 7 -7.69 -2.76 2.56
C ARG A 7 -7.65 -2.53 1.05
N CYS A 8 -7.19 -3.53 0.29
CA CYS A 8 -7.32 -3.54 -1.16
C CYS A 8 -8.71 -4.04 -1.56
N ILE A 9 -9.54 -3.19 -2.17
CA ILE A 9 -10.94 -3.50 -2.51
C ILE A 9 -11.09 -3.95 -3.99
N CYS A 10 -10.02 -4.38 -4.66
CA CYS A 10 -10.13 -4.84 -6.06
C CYS A 10 -10.56 -6.32 -6.14
N GLY A 11 -11.85 -6.56 -6.38
CA GLY A 11 -12.37 -7.91 -6.62
C GLY A 11 -13.89 -7.97 -6.76
N ALA A 12 -14.37 -8.01 -8.01
CA ALA A 12 -15.76 -8.34 -8.32
C ALA A 12 -16.08 -9.81 -7.97
N GLN A 13 -17.13 -9.99 -7.16
CA GLN A 13 -17.95 -11.16 -6.77
C GLN A 13 -17.66 -12.57 -7.37
N HIS A 14 -17.52 -13.60 -6.50
CA HIS A 14 -18.57 -14.62 -6.26
C HIS A 14 -18.26 -15.60 -5.09
N SER A 15 -19.32 -16.00 -4.37
CA SER A 15 -19.51 -17.07 -3.35
C SER A 15 -18.98 -16.93 -1.90
N LEU A 16 -19.94 -16.52 -1.06
CA LEU A 16 -20.13 -16.67 0.39
C LEU A 16 -19.33 -17.75 1.17
N SER A 17 -18.74 -17.38 2.31
CA SER A 17 -19.33 -17.66 3.63
C SER A 17 -18.77 -16.76 4.76
N LYS A 18 -19.63 -15.84 5.20
CA LYS A 18 -19.91 -15.42 6.59
C LYS A 18 -18.74 -15.39 7.60
N ASP A 19 -18.11 -14.21 7.72
CA ASP A 19 -18.05 -13.51 9.00
C ASP A 19 -18.05 -11.99 8.76
N ARG A 20 -19.12 -11.34 9.25
CA ARG A 20 -19.37 -9.91 9.01
C ARG A 20 -18.68 -9.10 10.09
N GLY A 21 -17.44 -8.67 9.83
CA GLY A 21 -16.93 -7.43 10.42
C GLY A 21 -17.83 -6.27 10.01
N ALA A 22 -18.19 -5.40 10.96
CA ALA A 22 -19.11 -4.30 10.72
C ALA A 22 -18.66 -3.45 9.50
N PRO A 23 -19.58 -3.01 8.62
CA PRO A 23 -19.23 -2.10 7.54
C PRO A 23 -18.62 -0.83 8.13
N ALA A 24 -17.52 -0.36 7.54
CA ALA A 24 -16.92 0.92 7.90
C ALA A 24 -18.01 2.01 7.90
N PRO A 25 -18.02 2.92 8.89
CA PRO A 25 -19.03 3.97 8.97
C PRO A 25 -19.01 4.78 7.67
N SER A 26 -20.18 4.89 7.03
CA SER A 26 -20.32 5.72 5.84
C SER A 26 -19.94 7.16 6.21
N PRO A 27 -18.98 7.79 5.52
CA PRO A 27 -18.64 9.16 5.79
C PRO A 27 -19.85 10.06 5.50
N PRO A 28 -20.03 11.15 6.26
CA PRO A 28 -21.11 12.08 5.99
C PRO A 28 -20.98 12.61 4.56
N LEU A 29 -22.06 12.51 3.78
CA LEU A 29 -22.12 13.04 2.41
C LEU A 29 -21.74 14.54 2.45
N GLY A 30 -20.68 14.90 1.72
CA GLY A 30 -20.20 16.28 1.61
C GLY A 30 -18.99 16.65 2.48
N ARG A 31 -18.28 15.68 3.07
CA ARG A 31 -17.02 15.97 3.77
C ARG A 31 -15.95 16.43 2.78
N ARG A 32 -15.66 17.74 2.76
CA ARG A 32 -14.46 18.27 2.09
C ARG A 32 -13.22 17.67 2.76
N SER A 33 -12.18 17.38 1.97
CA SER A 33 -10.87 17.02 2.53
C SER A 33 -10.47 18.07 3.57
N LYS A 34 -9.91 17.63 4.70
CA LYS A 34 -9.43 18.52 5.76
C LYS A 34 -8.36 19.51 5.27
N TYR A 35 -7.78 19.26 4.10
CA TYR A 35 -6.76 20.07 3.46
C TYR A 35 -7.31 21.11 2.47
N SER A 36 -8.63 21.32 2.39
CA SER A 36 -9.18 22.35 1.51
C SER A 36 -8.63 23.75 1.85
N GLY A 37 -7.89 24.36 0.93
CA GLY A 37 -7.30 25.69 1.12
C GLY A 37 -5.95 25.69 1.85
N GLN A 38 -5.35 24.52 2.09
CA GLN A 38 -4.01 24.38 2.69
C GLN A 38 -3.02 23.84 1.66
N SER A 39 -1.80 24.38 1.67
CA SER A 39 -0.70 23.84 0.87
C SER A 39 -0.14 22.61 1.57
N VAL A 40 -0.20 21.46 0.90
CA VAL A 40 0.44 20.21 1.34
C VAL A 40 1.74 20.06 0.56
N ARG A 41 2.83 19.65 1.23
CA ARG A 41 4.10 19.37 0.56
C ARG A 41 3.91 18.28 -0.49
N ALA A 42 4.40 18.49 -1.71
CA ALA A 42 4.51 17.42 -2.70
C ALA A 42 5.50 16.37 -2.17
N MET A 43 5.01 15.14 -1.99
CA MET A 43 5.76 14.05 -1.39
C MET A 43 6.15 13.05 -2.48
N PRO A 44 7.44 12.66 -2.58
CA PRO A 44 7.82 11.50 -3.35
C PRO A 44 7.01 10.28 -2.91
N MET A 45 6.60 9.45 -3.87
CA MET A 45 5.81 8.25 -3.64
C MET A 45 6.52 7.03 -4.19
N ARG A 46 6.34 5.89 -3.52
CA ARG A 46 6.88 4.61 -3.96
C ARG A 46 5.86 3.50 -3.82
N LEU A 47 5.83 2.62 -4.82
CA LEU A 47 5.10 1.36 -4.78
C LEU A 47 6.09 0.20 -4.66
N LEU A 48 6.10 -0.48 -3.52
CA LEU A 48 6.83 -1.71 -3.28
C LEU A 48 5.89 -2.89 -3.50
N THR A 49 6.14 -3.70 -4.53
CA THR A 49 5.38 -4.93 -4.80
C THR A 49 6.26 -6.14 -4.60
N VAL A 50 5.81 -7.13 -3.84
CA VAL A 50 6.46 -8.46 -3.77
C VAL A 50 5.79 -9.39 -4.77
N GLY A 51 6.60 -10.07 -5.58
CA GLY A 51 6.09 -11.16 -6.43
C GLY A 51 6.86 -11.37 -7.71
N LYS A 52 6.14 -11.84 -8.72
CA LYS A 52 6.66 -12.08 -10.07
C LYS A 52 6.48 -10.84 -10.95
N LYS A 53 7.17 -10.81 -12.09
CA LYS A 53 6.99 -9.73 -13.07
C LYS A 53 5.54 -9.68 -13.52
N ARG A 54 4.97 -8.47 -13.56
CA ARG A 54 3.61 -8.24 -14.05
C ARG A 54 3.47 -8.66 -15.52
N SER A 55 2.26 -8.99 -15.94
CA SER A 55 1.97 -9.25 -17.36
C SER A 55 2.26 -7.99 -18.20
N ARG A 56 2.50 -8.16 -19.50
CA ARG A 56 2.75 -7.01 -20.41
C ARG A 56 1.61 -6.00 -20.38
N GLY A 57 0.35 -6.46 -20.40
CA GLY A 57 -0.81 -5.57 -20.37
C GLY A 57 -0.90 -4.75 -19.07
N THR A 58 -0.70 -5.41 -17.93
CA THR A 58 -0.67 -4.73 -16.62
C THR A 58 0.47 -3.72 -16.54
N GLN A 59 1.65 -4.07 -17.07
CA GLN A 59 2.81 -3.21 -17.03
C GLN A 59 2.59 -1.90 -17.82
N LEU A 60 1.94 -1.98 -18.99
CA LEU A 60 1.59 -0.80 -19.78
C LEU A 60 0.63 0.15 -19.02
N LEU A 61 -0.37 -0.41 -18.33
CA LEU A 61 -1.29 0.39 -17.52
C LEU A 61 -0.56 1.08 -16.36
N VAL A 62 0.33 0.36 -15.67
CA VAL A 62 1.14 0.94 -14.58
C VAL A 62 2.02 2.08 -15.10
N GLU A 63 2.66 1.91 -16.25
CA GLU A 63 3.50 2.94 -16.88
C GLU A 63 2.67 4.19 -17.25
N GLU A 64 1.48 4.03 -17.85
CA GLU A 64 0.59 5.15 -18.18
C GLU A 64 0.16 5.95 -16.93
N TYR A 65 -0.22 5.27 -15.85
CA TYR A 65 -0.59 5.96 -14.60
C TYR A 65 0.61 6.58 -13.91
N LYS A 66 1.79 5.94 -13.98
CA LYS A 66 3.04 6.49 -13.44
C LYS A 66 3.42 7.79 -14.15
N GLU A 67 3.30 7.86 -15.47
CA GLU A 67 3.54 9.09 -16.23
C GLU A 67 2.58 10.22 -15.82
N LYS A 68 1.29 9.91 -15.63
CA LYS A 68 0.30 10.88 -15.12
C LYS A 68 0.62 11.37 -13.71
N LEU A 69 1.11 10.48 -12.83
CA LEU A 69 1.51 10.84 -11.47
C LEU A 69 2.78 11.72 -11.45
N GLY A 70 3.68 11.55 -12.42
CA GLY A 70 4.91 12.31 -12.54
C GLY A 70 4.71 13.83 -12.69
N TYR A 71 3.53 14.28 -13.11
CA TYR A 71 3.19 15.71 -13.13
C TYR A 71 2.94 16.30 -11.74
N TYR A 72 2.70 15.47 -10.72
CA TYR A 72 2.34 15.90 -9.37
C TYR A 72 3.41 15.54 -8.33
N CYS A 73 4.05 14.38 -8.48
CA CYS A 73 5.07 13.90 -7.56
C CYS A 73 6.04 12.92 -8.23
N ASP A 74 7.25 12.80 -7.67
CA ASP A 74 8.18 11.74 -8.05
C ASP A 74 7.63 10.38 -7.63
N PHE A 75 7.34 9.51 -8.60
CA PHE A 75 6.78 8.18 -8.34
C PHE A 75 7.76 7.07 -8.73
N GLU A 76 8.04 6.17 -7.79
CA GLU A 76 8.89 4.99 -7.98
C GLU A 76 8.04 3.70 -7.93
N ASP A 77 8.28 2.77 -8.85
CA ASP A 77 7.69 1.42 -8.82
C ASP A 77 8.82 0.40 -8.69
N THR A 78 8.86 -0.33 -7.58
CA THR A 78 9.88 -1.34 -7.29
C THR A 78 9.22 -2.70 -7.12
N LEU A 79 9.71 -3.68 -7.88
CA LEU A 79 9.33 -5.08 -7.74
C LEU A 79 10.40 -5.86 -6.98
N ILE A 80 10.04 -6.42 -5.84
CA ILE A 80 10.84 -7.38 -5.07
C ILE A 80 10.51 -8.78 -5.57
N ARG A 81 11.51 -9.52 -6.04
CA ARG A 81 11.31 -10.89 -6.53
C ARG A 81 11.07 -11.83 -5.36
N SER A 82 9.96 -12.55 -5.40
CA SER A 82 9.69 -13.67 -4.49
C SER A 82 10.74 -14.78 -4.69
N ASN A 83 11.18 -15.42 -3.60
CA ASN A 83 12.21 -16.47 -3.64
C ASN A 83 11.56 -17.86 -3.94
N PRO A 84 11.72 -18.40 -5.16
CA PRO A 84 11.05 -19.64 -5.56
C PRO A 84 11.68 -20.91 -4.94
N LYS A 85 12.74 -20.80 -4.13
CA LYS A 85 13.38 -21.97 -3.50
C LYS A 85 12.76 -22.37 -2.17
N LEU A 86 11.97 -21.49 -1.55
CA LEU A 86 11.39 -21.70 -0.22
C LEU A 86 9.93 -22.20 -0.25
N THR A 87 9.43 -22.63 -1.41
CA THR A 87 7.99 -22.94 -1.63
C THR A 87 7.44 -24.07 -0.76
N SER A 88 8.30 -24.88 -0.13
CA SER A 88 7.85 -26.00 0.70
C SER A 88 7.28 -25.55 2.04
N ASP A 89 7.71 -24.39 2.55
CA ASP A 89 7.20 -23.82 3.80
C ASP A 89 6.75 -22.38 3.57
N VAL A 90 5.43 -22.18 3.57
CA VAL A 90 4.78 -20.87 3.36
C VAL A 90 5.26 -19.85 4.39
N LYS A 91 5.52 -20.26 5.64
CA LYS A 91 5.93 -19.34 6.70
C LYS A 91 7.31 -18.77 6.43
N VAL A 92 8.27 -19.63 6.06
CA VAL A 92 9.64 -19.20 5.73
C VAL A 92 9.64 -18.31 4.48
N GLN A 93 8.76 -18.60 3.51
CA GLN A 93 8.60 -17.74 2.34
C GLN A 93 8.12 -16.34 2.71
N VAL A 94 7.08 -16.22 3.55
CA VAL A 94 6.55 -14.94 4.01
C VAL A 94 7.62 -14.15 4.78
N GLU A 95 8.31 -14.78 5.73
CA GLU A 95 9.38 -14.13 6.50
C GLU A 95 10.51 -13.60 5.61
N ALA A 96 10.91 -14.35 4.58
CA ALA A 96 11.92 -13.92 3.63
C ALA A 96 11.46 -12.74 2.75
N GLU A 97 10.20 -12.76 2.31
CA GLU A 97 9.58 -11.69 1.53
C GLU A 97 9.45 -10.40 2.37
N ASP A 98 9.03 -10.52 3.62
CA ASP A 98 8.92 -9.40 4.57
C ASP A 98 10.29 -8.77 4.84
N MET A 99 11.31 -9.58 5.13
CA MET A 99 12.68 -9.07 5.32
C MET A 99 13.20 -8.32 4.09
N ALA A 100 12.94 -8.84 2.88
CA ALA A 100 13.32 -8.18 1.65
C ALA A 100 12.59 -6.83 1.47
N MET A 101 11.34 -6.73 1.90
CA MET A 101 10.57 -5.48 1.89
C MET A 101 11.11 -4.48 2.91
N ILE A 102 11.36 -4.90 4.15
CA ILE A 102 11.88 -4.04 5.22
C ILE A 102 13.25 -3.45 4.84
N GLN A 103 14.12 -4.22 4.18
CA GLN A 103 15.42 -3.74 3.70
C GLN A 103 15.32 -2.60 2.67
N GLN A 104 14.18 -2.46 1.99
CA GLN A 104 13.94 -1.39 1.02
C GLN A 104 13.37 -0.12 1.67
N LEU A 105 12.87 -0.23 2.89
CA LEU A 105 12.23 0.85 3.63
C LEU A 105 13.25 1.59 4.48
N LYS A 106 12.97 2.88 4.71
CA LYS A 106 13.75 3.72 5.63
C LYS A 106 12.90 4.07 6.85
N SER A 107 13.55 4.44 7.95
CA SER A 107 12.87 4.76 9.22
C SER A 107 12.00 6.03 9.14
N ASP A 108 12.29 6.92 8.20
CA ASP A 108 11.60 8.17 7.91
C ASP A 108 10.50 8.05 6.83
N ASP A 109 10.35 6.87 6.21
CA ASP A 109 9.27 6.60 5.25
C ASP A 109 7.92 6.57 6.01
N PHE A 110 6.89 7.17 5.39
CA PHE A 110 5.51 6.92 5.77
C PHE A 110 5.04 5.68 5.00
N VAL A 111 4.73 4.60 5.70
CA VAL A 111 4.45 3.31 5.09
C VAL A 111 2.98 2.95 5.17
N VAL A 112 2.45 2.56 4.02
CA VAL A 112 1.06 2.15 3.86
C VAL A 112 1.06 0.74 3.30
N VAL A 113 0.39 -0.15 4.00
CA VAL A 113 0.38 -1.58 3.69
C VAL A 113 -0.98 -1.95 3.14
N LEU A 114 -1.01 -2.58 1.97
CA LEU A 114 -2.24 -3.01 1.33
C LEU A 114 -2.48 -4.49 1.64
N ASP A 115 -3.47 -4.77 2.47
CA ASP A 115 -3.82 -6.11 2.97
C ASP A 115 -5.34 -6.32 2.90
N GLU A 116 -5.81 -7.49 2.49
CA GLU A 116 -7.24 -7.83 2.46
C GLU A 116 -7.93 -7.78 3.83
N ASN A 117 -7.19 -7.85 4.93
CA ASN A 117 -7.70 -7.72 6.30
C ASN A 117 -7.55 -6.30 6.89
N GLY A 118 -7.10 -5.35 6.08
CA GLY A 118 -6.89 -3.95 6.48
C GLY A 118 -8.19 -3.15 6.67
N LYS A 119 -8.05 -1.84 6.85
CA LYS A 119 -9.18 -0.91 6.93
C LYS A 119 -9.69 -0.55 5.54
N ASP A 120 -10.99 -0.72 5.29
CA ASP A 120 -11.65 -0.21 4.10
C ASP A 120 -11.54 1.32 4.05
N VAL A 121 -11.05 1.84 2.92
CA VAL A 121 -10.91 3.28 2.70
C VAL A 121 -11.48 3.70 1.36
N ILE A 122 -12.10 4.87 1.34
CA ILE A 122 -12.56 5.53 0.12
C ILE A 122 -11.52 6.53 -0.39
N SER A 123 -11.67 6.98 -1.64
CA SER A 123 -10.73 7.89 -2.32
C SER A 123 -10.44 9.16 -1.52
N GLU A 124 -11.44 9.76 -0.89
CA GLU A 124 -11.30 10.95 -0.07
C GLU A 124 -10.45 10.69 1.18
N GLN A 125 -10.55 9.49 1.77
CA GLN A 125 -9.72 9.10 2.90
C GLN A 125 -8.27 8.82 2.48
N ILE A 126 -8.05 8.28 1.28
CA ILE A 126 -6.70 8.15 0.72
C ILE A 126 -6.09 9.53 0.47
N ALA A 127 -6.86 10.50 -0.04
CA ALA A 127 -6.39 11.88 -0.22
C ALA A 127 -6.01 12.52 1.13
N ASP A 128 -6.83 12.33 2.16
CA ASP A 128 -6.51 12.78 3.52
C ASP A 128 -5.26 12.09 4.09
N LEU A 129 -5.05 10.80 3.79
CA LEU A 129 -3.85 10.07 4.21
C LEU A 129 -2.58 10.61 3.54
N ILE A 130 -2.64 10.90 2.23
CA ILE A 130 -1.52 11.53 1.50
C ILE A 130 -1.21 12.91 2.11
N GLY A 131 -2.25 13.69 2.43
CA GLY A 131 -2.08 14.98 3.10
C GLY A 131 -1.47 14.87 4.49
N ASP A 132 -1.88 13.86 5.27
CA ASP A 132 -1.28 13.54 6.58
C ASP A 132 0.20 13.22 6.46
N ALA A 133 0.58 12.36 5.52
CA ALA A 133 1.96 11.99 5.26
C ALA A 133 2.83 13.20 4.86
N GLY A 134 2.27 14.21 4.19
CA GLY A 134 2.95 15.47 3.93
C GLY A 134 3.28 16.25 5.21
N ASN A 135 2.41 16.17 6.23
CA ASN A 135 2.53 16.94 7.47
C ASN A 135 3.36 16.25 8.54
N THR A 136 3.59 14.93 8.46
CA THR A 136 4.44 14.20 9.42
C THR A 136 5.93 14.51 9.30
N GLY A 137 6.36 15.18 8.22
CA GLY A 137 7.78 15.44 7.95
C GLY A 137 8.52 14.20 7.42
N SER A 138 7.79 13.15 7.03
CA SER A 138 8.35 11.99 6.34
C SER A 138 9.03 12.40 5.04
N SER A 139 10.03 11.65 4.59
CA SER A 139 10.76 11.94 3.35
C SER A 139 10.05 11.38 2.10
N ARG A 140 9.28 10.30 2.26
CA ARG A 140 8.57 9.61 1.19
C ARG A 140 7.34 8.87 1.72
N LEU A 141 6.33 8.72 0.86
CA LEU A 141 5.17 7.84 1.09
C LEU A 141 5.36 6.53 0.33
N THR A 142 5.41 5.40 1.04
CA THR A 142 5.65 4.08 0.44
C THR A 142 4.42 3.18 0.62
N PHE A 143 3.83 2.75 -0.49
CA PHE A 143 2.78 1.74 -0.55
C PHE A 143 3.39 0.35 -0.72
N CYS A 144 2.99 -0.59 0.13
CA CYS A 144 3.50 -1.95 0.16
C CYS A 144 2.41 -2.95 -0.23
N ILE A 145 2.68 -3.76 -1.25
CA ILE A 145 1.84 -4.88 -1.69
C ILE A 145 2.60 -6.17 -1.42
N GLY A 146 2.03 -7.01 -0.55
CA GLY A 146 2.56 -8.32 -0.19
C GLY A 146 2.47 -9.36 -1.30
N GLY A 147 3.05 -10.53 -1.03
CA GLY A 147 2.92 -11.70 -1.88
C GLY A 147 1.55 -12.37 -1.77
N PRO A 148 1.35 -13.52 -2.46
CA PRO A 148 0.07 -14.23 -2.46
C PRO A 148 -0.37 -14.78 -1.09
N TYR A 149 0.57 -14.86 -0.13
CA TYR A 149 0.32 -15.32 1.23
C TYR A 149 0.18 -14.16 2.25
N GLY A 150 0.09 -12.92 1.75
CA GLY A 150 0.01 -11.72 2.59
C GLY A 150 1.37 -11.26 3.11
N LEU A 151 1.33 -10.36 4.09
CA LEU A 151 2.49 -9.92 4.86
C LEU A 151 2.43 -10.57 6.23
N GLY A 152 3.57 -11.04 6.73
CA GLY A 152 3.65 -11.66 8.04
C GLY A 152 3.44 -10.62 9.14
N VAL A 153 2.51 -10.91 10.04
CA VAL A 153 2.14 -10.06 11.18
C VAL A 153 3.34 -9.64 12.04
N GLN A 154 4.43 -10.42 12.05
CA GLN A 154 5.66 -10.12 12.81
C GLN A 154 6.62 -9.15 12.10
N GLY A 155 6.54 -8.97 10.78
CA GLY A 155 7.49 -8.15 10.03
C GLY A 155 7.26 -6.65 10.18
N MET A 156 6.09 -6.22 10.63
CA MET A 156 5.70 -4.80 10.70
C MET A 156 5.34 -4.29 12.10
N ASP A 157 5.55 -5.10 13.13
CA ASP A 157 5.56 -4.67 14.53
C ASP A 157 6.92 -4.01 14.87
N TYR A 158 7.24 -2.88 14.25
CA TYR A 158 8.48 -2.13 14.56
C TYR A 158 8.16 -0.69 15.02
N ASN A 159 8.20 -0.56 16.35
CA ASN A 159 8.41 0.62 17.23
C ASN A 159 8.17 2.03 16.66
#